data_AF-A0A3G8Y5J7-F1
#
_entry.id   AF-A0A3G8Y5J7-F1
#
_cell.length_a   1.000
_cell.length_b   1.000
_cell.length_c   1.000
_cell.angle_alpha   90.00
_cell.angle_beta   90.00
_cell.angle_gamma   90.00
#
_symmetry.space_group_name_H-M   'P 1'
#
loop_
_entity.id
_entity.type
_entity.pdbx_description
1 polymer ?
#
loop_
_entity_poly.entity_id
_entity_poly.type
_entity_poly.pdbx_seq_one_letter_code
_entity_poly.pdbx_strand_id
1 'polypeptide(L)' 'MENIEALRTKLVERIFSTKNVNFLQAIENLFLSVEPQEHSDKYILSENQKELILIAEEDIKYGRTISDDELRKLDEEWMK' A
#
# COMPACT_ATOMS: atom_id res chain seq x y z
N MET A 1 4.11 32.84 13.99
CA MET A 1 3.74 31.43 13.79
C MET A 1 5.04 30.67 13.63
N GLU A 2 5.31 29.66 14.45
CA GLU A 2 6.51 28.84 14.24
C GLU A 2 6.38 28.12 12.89
N ASN A 3 7.33 28.38 12.00
CA ASN A 3 7.42 27.71 10.71
C ASN A 3 7.79 26.25 10.97
N ILE A 4 7.09 25.32 10.31
CA ILE A 4 7.36 23.87 10.37
C ILE A 4 8.84 23.58 10.07
N GLU A 5 9.44 24.32 9.13
CA GLU A 5 10.86 24.17 8.78
C GLU A 5 11.81 24.58 9.91
N ALA A 6 11.43 25.60 10.69
CA ALA A 6 12.21 26.01 11.86
C ALA A 6 12.13 24.96 12.98
N LEU A 7 10.97 24.32 13.15
CA LEU A 7 10.80 23.24 14.12
C LEU A 7 11.59 21.98 13.72
N ARG A 8 11.56 21.60 12.44
CA ARG A 8 12.35 20.48 11.89
C ARG A 8 13.85 20.68 12.12
N THR A 9 14.36 21.86 11.79
CA THR A 9 15.78 22.19 11.95
C THR A 9 16.23 22.06 13.41
N LYS A 10 15.46 22.64 14.34
CA LYS A 10 15.74 22.53 15.79
C LYS A 10 15.70 21.09 16.32
N LEU A 11 14.79 20.26 15.80
CA LEU A 11 14.70 18.85 16.19
C LEU A 11 15.91 18.05 15.70
N VAL A 12 16.32 18.26 14.45
CA VAL A 12 17.52 17.63 13.87
C VAL A 12 18.77 17.98 14.69
N GLU A 13 18.96 19.26 14.99
CA GLU A 13 20.10 19.71 15.82
C GLU A 13 20.12 19.05 17.21
N ARG A 14 18.95 18.90 17.85
CA ARG A 14 18.83 18.23 19.16
C ARG A 14 19.11 16.73 19.09
N ILE A 15 18.69 16.07 18.02
CA ILE A 15 18.98 14.65 17.77
C ILE A 15 20.48 14.45 17.52
N PHE A 16 21.16 15.33 16.80
CA PHE A 16 22.59 15.21 16.55
C PHE A 16 23.48 15.59 17.74
N SER A 17 23.01 16.47 18.62
CA SER A 17 23.78 16.92 19.80
C SER A 17 23.68 16.00 21.01
N THR A 18 22.68 15.12 21.06
CA THR A 18 22.52 14.19 22.19
C THR A 18 23.44 12.97 22.05
N LYS A 19 24.02 12.54 23.17
CA LYS A 19 24.78 11.28 23.29
C LYS A 19 24.01 10.21 24.06
N ASN A 20 22.75 10.50 24.43
CA ASN A 20 21.94 9.62 25.25
C ASN A 20 21.15 8.64 24.35
N VAL A 21 21.60 7.38 24.33
CA VAL A 21 20.98 6.31 23.54
C VAL A 21 19.53 6.07 23.94
N ASN A 22 19.21 6.10 25.24
CA ASN A 22 17.85 5.87 25.72
C ASN A 22 16.87 6.95 25.23
N PHE A 23 17.36 8.19 25.12
CA PHE A 23 16.57 9.30 24.58
C PHE A 23 16.33 9.14 23.07
N LEU A 24 17.36 8.76 22.30
CA LEU A 24 17.21 8.46 20.88
C LEU A 24 16.26 7.29 20.64
N GLN A 25 16.35 6.23 21.45
CA GLN A 25 15.45 5.08 21.38
C GLN A 25 13.98 5.47 21.66
N ALA A 26 13.74 6.34 22.65
CA ALA A 26 12.40 6.82 22.94
C ALA A 26 11.83 7.67 21.79
N ILE A 27 12.67 8.48 21.13
CA ILE A 27 12.28 9.26 19.94
C ILE A 27 11.96 8.33 18.77
N GLU A 28 12.78 7.31 18.53
CA GLU A 28 12.54 6.34 17.46
C GLU A 28 11.23 5.58 17.66
N ASN A 29 10.99 5.10 18.89
CA ASN A 29 9.72 4.46 19.24
C ASN A 29 8.52 5.42 19.08
N LEU A 30 8.70 6.71 19.37
CA LEU A 30 7.66 7.71 19.14
C LEU A 30 7.38 7.87 17.65
N PHE A 31 8.40 7.97 16.81
CA PHE A 31 8.22 8.05 15.35
C PHE A 31 7.53 6.81 14.79
N LEU A 32 7.86 5.61 15.27
CA LEU A 32 7.17 4.37 14.88
C LEU A 32 5.69 4.36 15.32
N SER A 33 5.37 4.97 16.48
CA SER A 33 3.98 5.06 16.97
C SER A 33 3.15 6.14 16.28
N VAL A 34 3.82 7.15 15.75
CA VAL A 34 3.23 8.31 15.05
C VAL A 34 3.29 8.12 13.54
N GLU A 35 3.96 7.07 13.06
CA GLU A 35 3.98 6.70 11.64
C GLU A 35 2.53 6.72 11.18
N PRO A 36 2.17 7.71 10.34
CA PRO A 36 0.80 7.82 9.94
C PRO A 36 0.47 6.52 9.23
N GLN A 37 -0.78 6.12 9.30
CA GLN A 37 -1.39 5.18 8.37
C GLN A 37 -1.28 5.67 6.89
N GLU A 38 -0.32 6.54 6.54
CA GLU A 38 0.05 6.97 5.20
C GLU A 38 0.80 5.86 4.45
N HIS A 39 1.36 4.85 5.13
CA HIS A 39 1.70 3.56 4.50
C HIS A 39 0.53 2.57 4.48
N SER A 40 -0.69 2.99 4.85
CA SER A 40 -1.89 2.40 4.29
C SER A 40 -2.19 3.10 2.96
N ASP A 41 -1.28 2.95 2.00
CA ASP A 41 -1.64 3.09 0.59
C ASP A 41 -2.64 1.97 0.28
N LYS A 42 -3.88 2.12 0.78
CA LYS A 42 -5.00 1.31 0.37
C LYS A 42 -5.08 1.53 -1.12
N TYR A 43 -4.71 0.50 -1.87
CA TYR A 43 -4.76 0.55 -3.31
C TYR A 43 -6.18 0.93 -3.74
N ILE A 44 -6.32 2.13 -4.30
CA ILE A 44 -7.60 2.61 -4.80
C ILE A 44 -7.74 2.07 -6.22
N LEU A 45 -8.69 1.16 -6.39
CA LEU A 45 -9.04 0.65 -7.72
C LEU A 45 -9.46 1.81 -8.63
N SER A 46 -8.93 1.82 -9.86
CA SER A 46 -9.43 2.70 -10.91
C SER A 46 -10.86 2.32 -11.29
N GLU A 47 -11.59 3.24 -11.92
CA GLU A 47 -12.96 2.95 -12.38
C GLU A 47 -13.01 1.76 -13.35
N ASN A 48 -12.05 1.67 -14.28
CA ASN A 48 -11.94 0.53 -15.20
C ASN A 48 -11.74 -0.79 -14.46
N GLN A 49 -10.95 -0.80 -13.38
CA GLN A 49 -10.73 -2.01 -12.58
C GLN A 49 -11.99 -2.43 -11.82
N LYS A 50 -12.77 -1.47 -11.31
CA LYS A 50 -14.06 -1.76 -10.69
C LYS A 50 -15.05 -2.32 -11.71
N GLU A 51 -15.08 -1.77 -12.92
CA GLU A 51 -15.94 -2.26 -14.01
C GLU A 51 -15.60 -3.70 -14.41
N LEU A 52 -14.31 -4.03 -14.55
CA LEU A 52 -13.88 -5.41 -14.85
C LEU A 52 -14.31 -6.41 -13.76
N ILE A 53 -14.25 -5.99 -12.50
CA ILE A 53 -14.72 -6.83 -11.38
C ILE A 53 -16.23 -7.05 -11.46
N LEU A 54 -17.02 -6.02 -11.76
CA LEU A 54 -18.47 -6.15 -11.91
C LEU A 54 -18.85 -7.10 -13.06
N ILE A 55 -18.14 -7.02 -14.19
CA ILE A 55 -18.34 -7.94 -15.32
C ILE A 55 -18.04 -9.38 -14.89
N ALA A 56 -16.93 -9.60 -14.17
CA ALA A 56 -16.56 -10.92 -13.67
C ALA A 56 -17.61 -11.47 -12.68
N GLU A 57 -18.18 -10.64 -11.80
CA GLU A 57 -19.26 -11.05 -10.90
C GLU A 57 -20.51 -11.48 -11.65
N GLU A 58 -20.88 -10.79 -12.73
CA GLU A 58 -21.98 -11.22 -13.61
C GLU A 58 -21.66 -12.53 -14.33
N ASP A 59 -20.45 -12.71 -14.84
CA ASP A 59 -20.03 -13.93 -15.51
C ASP A 59 -20.13 -15.14 -14.57
N ILE A 60 -19.71 -14.98 -13.31
CA ILE A 60 -19.88 -16.00 -12.27
C ILE A 60 -21.37 -16.27 -12.02
N LYS A 61 -22.17 -15.21 -11.84
CA LYS A 61 -23.62 -15.32 -11.56
C LYS A 61 -24.38 -16.06 -12.65
N TYR A 62 -24.03 -15.83 -13.92
CA TYR A 62 -24.71 -16.42 -15.08
C TYR A 62 -24.02 -17.69 -15.60
N GLY A 63 -22.98 -18.19 -14.91
CA GLY A 63 -22.29 -19.41 -15.31
C GLY A 63 -21.50 -19.27 -16.62
N ARG A 64 -21.09 -18.05 -16.99
CA ARG A 64 -20.24 -17.74 -18.14
C ARG A 64 -18.76 -17.92 -17.78
N THR A 65 -18.46 -18.99 -17.04
CA THR A 65 -17.11 -19.37 -16.62
C THR A 65 -16.78 -20.74 -17.17
N ILE A 66 -15.51 -20.99 -17.42
CA ILE A 66 -15.00 -22.30 -17.83
C ILE A 66 -14.08 -22.85 -16.74
N SER A 67 -13.92 -24.16 -16.71
CA SER A 67 -12.98 -24.80 -15.79
C SER A 67 -11.53 -24.52 -16.20
N ASP A 68 -10.61 -24.61 -15.23
CA ASP A 68 -9.16 -24.47 -15.49
C ASP A 68 -8.68 -25.48 -16.55
N ASP A 69 -9.19 -26.72 -16.50
CA ASP A 69 -8.87 -27.76 -17.46
C ASP A 69 -9.33 -27.43 -18.89
N GLU A 70 -10.48 -26.75 -19.05
CA GLU A 70 -10.98 -26.28 -20.35
C GLU A 70 -10.15 -25.10 -20.87
N LEU A 71 -9.80 -24.16 -20.00
CA LEU A 71 -8.95 -23.02 -20.36
C LEU A 71 -7.58 -23.48 -20.85
N ARG A 72 -6.94 -24.42 -20.15
CA ARG A 72 -5.63 -24.96 -20.53
C ARG A 72 -5.64 -25.65 -21.88
N LYS A 73 -6.71 -26.37 -22.22
CA LYS A 73 -6.85 -26.99 -23.56
C LYS A 73 -6.98 -25.94 -24.66
N LEU A 74 -7.75 -24.89 -24.42
CA LEU A 74 -7.87 -23.76 -25.34
C LEU A 74 -6.52 -23.08 -25.57
N ASP A 75 -5.75 -22.82 -24.51
CA ASP A 75 -4.41 -22.23 -24.62
C ASP A 75 -3.46 -23.14 -25.42
N GLU A 76 -3.47 -24.45 -25.18
CA GLU A 76 -2.69 -25.43 -25.95
C GLU A 76 -3.09 -25.49 -27.43
N GLU A 77 -4.37 -25.28 -27.75
CA GLU A 77 -4.85 -25.21 -29.14
C GLU A 77 -4.44 -23.91 -29.82
N TRP A 78 -4.48 -22.78 -29.12
CA TRP A 78 -4.08 -21.47 -29.65
C TRP A 78 -2.58 -21.38 -29.94
N MET A 79 -1.75 -22.12 -29.20
CA MET A 79 -0.28 -22.10 -29.33
C MET A 79 0.26 -23.09 -30.39
N LYS A 80 -0.61 -23.79 -31.13
CA LYS A 80 -0.25 -24.67 -32.26
C LYS A 80 -0.27 -23.94 -33.59
#